data_AF-A0A812T8X0-F1
#
_entry.id   AF-A0A812T8X0-F1
#
_cell.length_a   1.000
_cell.length_b   1.000
_cell.length_c   1.000
_cell.angle_alpha   90.00
_cell.angle_beta   90.00
_cell.angle_gamma   90.00
#
_symmetry.space_group_name_H-M   'P 1'
#
loop_
_entity.id
_entity.type
_entity.pdbx_description
1 polymer ?
#
loop_
_entity_poly.entity_id
_entity_poly.type
_entity_poly.pdbx_seq_one_letter_code
_entity_poly.pdbx_strand_id
1 'polypeptide(L)'
;DLHATQEKTGMYKHDWTAPKESDISGFDPRSINSINALTGGKGHAPAFSTNPLAPPEDLWDGNRCADDEELLGKLCYKKCSLLTDGKAPIRLSAFSCGKSRGFADFFSAKVVTLVPCEGYDISGDEAGNGCPHKAGTCLVNEEFSLGKCYKRCEDLTVGQYPHRTSADTCCKTKNFLECIDPSNSHFSFGFNVGGGKGAESKSHSPNTKYTELGH
;
A
#
# COMPACT_ATOMS: atom_id res chain seq x y z
N ASP A 1 21.88 -40.30 29.55
CA ASP A 1 22.70 -39.15 29.14
C ASP A 1 22.25 -38.61 27.79
N LEU A 2 21.41 -37.58 27.87
CA LEU A 2 20.85 -36.84 26.75
C LEU A 2 21.78 -35.65 26.47
N HIS A 3 22.42 -35.62 25.30
CA HIS A 3 23.13 -34.44 24.82
C HIS A 3 22.18 -33.57 23.99
N ALA A 4 21.77 -32.44 24.56
CA ALA A 4 21.11 -31.35 23.85
C ALA A 4 22.14 -30.25 23.57
N THR A 5 22.38 -29.93 22.30
CA THR A 5 23.16 -28.76 21.87
C THR A 5 22.23 -27.56 21.76
N GLN A 6 22.47 -26.54 22.58
CA GLN A 6 21.85 -25.23 22.51
C GLN A 6 22.53 -24.37 21.43
N GLU A 7 21.79 -23.95 20.39
CA GLU A 7 22.21 -22.85 19.52
C GLU A 7 21.74 -21.50 20.11
N LYS A 8 22.70 -20.60 20.31
CA LYS A 8 22.47 -19.22 20.79
C LYS A 8 22.06 -18.34 19.62
N THR A 9 20.82 -17.85 19.62
CA THR A 9 20.40 -16.76 18.74
C THR A 9 20.80 -15.41 19.35
N GLY A 10 21.75 -14.72 18.71
CA GLY A 10 22.12 -13.35 19.04
C GLY A 10 21.11 -12.36 18.45
N MET A 11 20.26 -11.77 19.31
CA MET A 11 19.45 -10.60 18.97
C MET A 11 20.32 -9.33 18.94
N TYR A 12 20.51 -8.72 17.78
CA TYR A 12 21.02 -7.35 17.69
C TYR A 12 19.87 -6.36 17.92
N LYS A 13 19.95 -5.60 19.01
CA LYS A 13 19.13 -4.39 19.23
C LYS A 13 19.71 -3.26 18.37
N HIS A 14 18.90 -2.66 17.50
CA HIS A 14 19.23 -1.39 16.87
C HIS A 14 18.37 -0.30 17.51
N ASP A 15 18.98 0.53 18.37
CA ASP A 15 18.42 1.79 18.83
C ASP A 15 18.43 2.78 17.66
N TRP A 16 17.26 3.03 17.06
CA TRP A 16 17.05 4.14 16.14
C TRP A 16 16.59 5.35 16.94
N THR A 17 17.40 6.42 16.95
CA THR A 17 17.00 7.74 17.44
C THR A 17 16.81 8.65 16.23
N ALA A 18 15.63 9.29 16.13
CA ALA A 18 15.37 10.26 15.08
C ALA A 18 16.26 11.51 15.27
N PRO A 19 16.84 12.07 14.19
CA PRO A 19 17.64 13.29 14.28
C PRO A 19 16.77 14.48 14.69
N LYS A 20 17.38 15.44 15.41
CA LYS A 20 16.69 16.64 15.88
C LYS A 20 16.56 17.65 14.74
N GLU A 21 15.48 18.42 14.77
CA GLU A 21 15.09 19.42 13.76
C GLU A 21 16.16 20.49 13.48
N SER A 22 17.14 20.65 14.38
CA SER A 22 18.30 21.56 14.22
C SER A 22 19.31 21.14 13.14
N ASP A 23 19.28 19.89 12.67
CA ASP A 23 20.31 19.35 11.75
C ASP A 23 19.94 19.50 10.26
N ILE A 24 18.77 20.09 9.94
CA ILE A 24 18.22 20.18 8.56
C ILE A 24 18.61 21.50 7.87
N SER A 25 19.13 22.49 8.61
CA SER A 25 19.54 23.79 8.05
C SER A 25 20.93 23.72 7.40
N GLY A 26 20.97 23.19 6.17
CA GLY A 26 22.20 23.12 5.38
C GLY A 26 22.15 22.17 4.18
N PHE A 27 21.04 21.47 3.98
CA PHE A 27 20.91 20.49 2.90
C PHE A 27 20.62 21.17 1.56
N ASP A 28 21.64 21.31 0.70
CA ASP A 28 21.47 21.68 -0.70
C ASP A 28 21.07 20.42 -1.50
N PRO A 29 19.84 20.35 -2.06
CA PRO A 29 19.38 19.20 -2.84
C PRO A 29 20.25 18.92 -4.07
N ARG A 30 21.04 19.90 -4.53
CA ARG A 30 21.98 19.77 -5.66
C ARG A 30 23.28 19.05 -5.29
N SER A 31 23.52 18.80 -3.99
CA SER A 31 24.69 18.05 -3.51
C SER A 31 24.51 16.53 -3.53
N ILE A 32 23.27 16.05 -3.78
CA ILE A 32 22.98 14.61 -3.82
C ILE A 32 23.43 14.04 -5.16
N ASN A 33 24.69 13.65 -5.24
CA ASN A 33 25.26 12.99 -6.42
C ASN A 33 25.03 11.47 -6.42
N SER A 34 24.48 10.91 -5.33
CA SER A 34 24.11 9.51 -5.23
C SER A 34 23.09 9.26 -4.11
N ILE A 35 22.04 8.50 -4.42
CA ILE A 35 21.02 8.07 -3.46
C ILE A 35 21.63 7.18 -2.36
N ASN A 36 22.73 6.48 -2.67
CA ASN A 36 23.46 5.63 -1.71
C ASN A 36 24.05 6.41 -0.52
N ALA A 37 24.25 7.73 -0.67
CA ALA A 37 24.73 8.58 0.41
C ALA A 37 23.66 8.81 1.51
N LEU A 38 22.37 8.65 1.17
CA LEU A 38 21.26 8.86 2.12
C LEU A 38 20.99 7.62 2.99
N THR A 39 21.30 6.43 2.50
CA THR A 39 20.99 5.15 3.17
C THR A 39 22.20 4.53 3.87
N GLY A 40 23.34 5.22 3.90
CA GLY A 40 24.60 4.68 4.45
C GLY A 40 25.06 3.40 3.74
N GLY A 41 24.67 3.21 2.47
CA GLY A 41 24.96 2.00 1.69
C GLY A 41 24.20 0.74 2.13
N LYS A 42 23.15 0.86 2.97
CA LYS A 42 22.33 -0.28 3.44
C LYS A 42 20.94 -0.35 2.81
N GLY A 43 20.53 0.65 2.05
CA GLY A 43 19.29 0.59 1.29
C GLY A 43 19.50 -0.18 -0.01
N HIS A 44 18.65 -1.18 -0.27
CA HIS A 44 18.53 -1.71 -1.62
C HIS A 44 17.97 -0.59 -2.50
N ALA A 45 18.59 -0.36 -3.67
CA ALA A 45 18.08 0.62 -4.61
C ALA A 45 16.68 0.17 -5.06
N PRO A 46 15.68 1.07 -5.17
CA PRO A 46 14.40 0.72 -5.75
C PRO A 46 14.66 0.11 -7.12
N ALA A 47 14.10 -1.06 -7.37
CA ALA A 47 14.25 -1.73 -8.65
C ALA A 47 13.52 -0.87 -9.69
N PHE A 48 14.28 -0.12 -10.49
CA PHE A 48 13.72 0.70 -11.56
C PHE A 48 13.10 -0.21 -12.61
N SER A 49 11.78 -0.39 -12.53
CA SER A 49 10.98 -0.94 -13.62
C SER A 49 11.20 -0.09 -14.87
N THR A 50 11.45 -0.73 -16.02
CA THR A 50 11.57 -0.05 -17.31
C THR A 50 10.25 0.58 -17.78
N ASN A 51 9.15 0.30 -17.07
CA ASN A 51 7.88 0.96 -17.30
C ASN A 51 7.81 2.26 -16.47
N PRO A 52 7.74 3.45 -17.09
CA PRO A 52 7.63 4.72 -16.36
C PRO A 52 6.33 4.86 -15.56
N LEU A 53 5.34 3.98 -15.78
CA LEU A 53 4.09 3.94 -15.03
C LEU A 53 4.12 2.96 -13.86
N ALA A 54 5.20 2.19 -13.69
CA ALA A 54 5.30 1.28 -12.55
C ALA A 54 5.39 2.08 -11.24
N PRO A 55 4.68 1.66 -10.20
CA PRO A 55 4.80 2.29 -8.89
C PRO A 55 6.19 2.08 -8.30
N PRO A 56 6.65 3.03 -7.47
CA PRO A 56 7.88 2.87 -6.70
C PRO A 56 7.63 1.87 -5.56
N GLU A 57 8.14 0.65 -5.72
CA GLU A 57 7.95 -0.44 -4.74
C GLU A 57 9.31 -1.06 -4.41
N ASP A 58 9.49 -1.55 -3.19
CA ASP A 58 10.64 -2.40 -2.85
C ASP A 58 10.39 -3.83 -3.36
N LEU A 59 11.23 -4.29 -4.29
CA LEU A 59 11.15 -5.65 -4.84
C LEU A 59 12.05 -6.65 -4.09
N TRP A 60 12.59 -6.26 -2.92
CA TRP A 60 13.54 -7.06 -2.13
C TRP A 60 13.27 -7.03 -0.60
N ASP A 61 12.07 -6.64 -0.16
CA ASP A 61 11.67 -6.55 1.26
C ASP A 61 10.87 -7.76 1.80
N GLY A 62 10.60 -8.79 0.97
CA GLY A 62 9.73 -9.91 1.34
C GLY A 62 8.23 -9.65 1.15
N ASN A 63 7.82 -8.46 0.66
CA ASN A 63 6.44 -8.02 0.60
C ASN A 63 5.85 -8.16 -0.80
N ARG A 64 4.67 -8.79 -0.85
CA ARG A 64 3.93 -9.06 -2.09
C ARG A 64 2.80 -8.06 -2.35
N CYS A 65 2.71 -7.08 -1.47
CA CYS A 65 1.74 -6.00 -1.50
C CYS A 65 2.48 -4.70 -1.80
N ALA A 66 1.74 -3.60 -1.94
CA ALA A 66 2.36 -2.28 -2.04
C ALA A 66 3.18 -1.95 -0.77
N ASP A 67 4.09 -0.98 -0.86
CA ASP A 67 5.01 -0.55 0.20
C ASP A 67 4.28 -0.07 1.48
N ASP A 68 3.02 0.35 1.36
CA ASP A 68 2.17 0.74 2.49
C ASP A 68 1.24 -0.38 2.99
N GLU A 69 1.39 -1.58 2.44
CA GLU A 69 0.58 -2.76 2.74
C GLU A 69 1.40 -3.96 3.24
N GLU A 70 0.75 -4.89 3.92
CA GLU A 70 1.31 -6.16 4.38
C GLU A 70 0.38 -7.32 4.03
N LEU A 71 0.98 -8.48 3.78
CA LEU A 71 0.26 -9.68 3.40
C LEU A 71 -0.30 -10.43 4.62
N LEU A 72 -1.61 -10.67 4.64
CA LEU A 72 -2.27 -11.60 5.57
C LEU A 72 -3.27 -12.47 4.80
N GLY A 73 -3.17 -13.79 4.92
CA GLY A 73 -4.18 -14.69 4.34
C GLY A 73 -4.38 -14.56 2.82
N LYS A 74 -3.33 -14.14 2.08
CA LYS A 74 -3.32 -13.85 0.63
C LYS A 74 -3.97 -12.52 0.22
N LEU A 75 -4.36 -11.69 1.18
CA LEU A 75 -4.83 -10.33 0.95
C LEU A 75 -3.80 -9.32 1.47
N CYS A 76 -3.79 -8.17 0.83
CA CYS A 76 -2.98 -7.02 1.16
C CYS A 76 -3.82 -6.06 2.00
N TYR A 77 -3.28 -5.74 3.15
CA TYR A 77 -3.87 -4.86 4.15
C TYR A 77 -2.93 -3.71 4.40
N LYS A 78 -3.44 -2.53 4.74
CA LYS A 78 -2.59 -1.45 5.22
C LYS A 78 -1.73 -1.91 6.39
N LYS A 79 -0.44 -1.56 6.39
CA LYS A 79 0.49 -1.94 7.46
C LYS A 79 -0.03 -1.46 8.82
N CYS A 80 -0.03 -2.34 9.81
CA CYS A 80 -0.41 -2.00 11.19
C CYS A 80 0.47 -0.89 11.80
N SER A 81 1.72 -0.76 11.35
CA SER A 81 2.59 0.37 11.72
C SER A 81 2.03 1.72 11.24
N LEU A 82 1.39 1.76 10.06
CA LEU A 82 0.75 2.95 9.52
C LEU A 82 -0.62 3.20 10.16
N LEU A 83 -1.43 2.15 10.33
CA LEU A 83 -2.76 2.25 10.94
C LEU A 83 -2.75 2.74 12.41
N THR A 84 -1.63 2.53 13.10
CA THR A 84 -1.54 2.76 14.55
C THR A 84 -0.47 3.78 14.93
N ASP A 85 0.10 4.50 13.96
CA ASP A 85 1.23 5.41 14.16
C ASP A 85 2.37 4.75 14.95
N GLY A 86 2.68 3.49 14.62
CA GLY A 86 3.71 2.67 15.26
C GLY A 86 3.36 2.13 16.66
N LYS A 87 2.19 2.43 17.23
CA LYS A 87 1.83 1.99 18.60
C LYS A 87 1.55 0.50 18.72
N ALA A 88 1.10 -0.14 17.64
CA ALA A 88 0.83 -1.56 17.55
C ALA A 88 1.18 -2.03 16.12
N PRO A 89 2.48 -2.17 15.78
CA PRO A 89 2.93 -2.32 14.40
C PRO A 89 2.75 -3.73 13.82
N ILE A 90 2.29 -4.70 14.62
CA ILE A 90 2.22 -6.09 14.21
C ILE A 90 0.78 -6.48 13.93
N ARG A 91 0.51 -6.98 12.73
CA ARG A 91 -0.78 -7.58 12.39
C ARG A 91 -0.97 -8.93 13.06
N LEU A 92 -2.11 -9.07 13.74
CA LEU A 92 -2.50 -10.30 14.43
C LEU A 92 -3.66 -11.00 13.71
N SER A 93 -4.56 -10.23 13.11
CA SER A 93 -5.67 -10.72 12.29
C SER A 93 -6.08 -9.67 11.25
N ALA A 94 -7.14 -9.95 10.48
CA ALA A 94 -7.73 -8.98 9.55
C ALA A 94 -8.21 -7.71 10.28
N PHE A 95 -8.68 -7.84 11.53
CA PHE A 95 -9.32 -6.76 12.28
C PHE A 95 -8.49 -6.24 13.45
N SER A 96 -7.27 -6.73 13.65
CA SER A 96 -6.50 -6.43 14.87
C SER A 96 -5.00 -6.27 14.63
N CYS A 97 -4.46 -5.24 15.28
CA CYS A 97 -3.03 -4.96 15.39
C CYS A 97 -2.59 -5.08 16.87
N GLY A 98 -1.34 -5.45 17.10
CA GLY A 98 -0.75 -5.65 18.42
C GLY A 98 0.70 -5.19 18.51
N LYS A 99 1.24 -5.21 19.74
CA LYS A 99 2.63 -4.84 20.04
C LYS A 99 3.60 -6.01 19.88
N SER A 100 3.10 -7.23 20.03
CA SER A 100 3.86 -8.47 19.87
C SER A 100 2.94 -9.59 19.37
N ARG A 101 3.52 -10.71 18.91
CA ARG A 101 2.78 -11.93 18.54
C ARG A 101 2.48 -12.85 19.73
N GLY A 102 2.57 -12.33 20.96
CA GLY A 102 2.31 -13.08 22.17
C GLY A 102 0.82 -13.43 22.36
N PHE A 103 0.55 -14.53 23.06
CA PHE A 103 -0.82 -14.95 23.40
C PHE A 103 -1.61 -13.84 24.13
N ALA A 104 -0.98 -13.14 25.08
CA ALA A 104 -1.62 -12.03 25.80
C ALA A 104 -1.99 -10.84 24.89
N ASP A 105 -1.16 -10.53 23.90
CA ASP A 105 -1.44 -9.47 22.92
C ASP A 105 -2.60 -9.84 21.99
N PHE A 106 -2.78 -11.12 21.67
CA PHE A 106 -3.92 -11.57 20.87
C PHE A 106 -5.27 -11.29 21.56
N PHE A 107 -5.36 -11.52 22.88
CA PHE A 107 -6.58 -11.22 23.65
C PHE A 107 -6.74 -9.74 24.00
N SER A 108 -5.63 -9.00 24.03
CA SER A 108 -5.64 -7.56 24.32
C SER A 108 -5.63 -6.71 23.04
N ALA A 109 -5.69 -7.34 21.87
CA ALA A 109 -5.59 -6.67 20.59
C ALA A 109 -6.79 -5.75 20.41
N LYS A 110 -6.53 -4.49 20.07
CA LYS A 110 -7.60 -3.54 19.82
C LYS A 110 -8.26 -3.90 18.49
N VAL A 111 -9.54 -4.25 18.55
CA VAL A 111 -10.43 -4.30 17.38
C VAL A 111 -11.20 -3.00 17.35
N VAL A 112 -11.07 -2.24 16.26
CA VAL A 112 -11.82 -0.98 16.09
C VAL A 112 -13.25 -1.27 15.66
N THR A 113 -13.41 -2.16 14.69
CA THR A 113 -14.69 -2.60 14.13
C THR A 113 -14.52 -3.99 13.52
N LEU A 114 -15.62 -4.75 13.44
CA LEU A 114 -15.70 -6.01 12.70
C LEU A 114 -16.46 -5.83 11.37
N VAL A 115 -16.84 -4.59 11.04
CA VAL A 115 -17.41 -4.26 9.74
C VAL A 115 -16.33 -4.47 8.68
N PRO A 116 -16.60 -5.26 7.62
CA PRO A 116 -15.63 -5.47 6.56
C PRO A 116 -15.25 -4.16 5.88
N CYS A 117 -14.00 -4.05 5.43
CA CYS A 117 -13.50 -2.87 4.72
C CYS A 117 -13.47 -1.59 5.58
N GLU A 118 -13.44 -1.74 6.91
CA GLU A 118 -13.37 -0.63 7.86
C GLU A 118 -12.33 -0.90 8.96
N GLY A 119 -11.92 0.17 9.65
CA GLY A 119 -10.98 0.10 10.76
C GLY A 119 -9.62 -0.46 10.31
N TYR A 120 -9.30 -1.69 10.71
CA TYR A 120 -8.02 -2.35 10.39
C TYR A 120 -8.13 -3.36 9.25
N ASP A 121 -9.36 -3.66 8.79
CA ASP A 121 -9.66 -4.50 7.64
C ASP A 121 -9.70 -3.63 6.38
N ILE A 122 -8.64 -2.86 6.11
CA ILE A 122 -8.55 -1.96 4.96
C ILE A 122 -7.25 -2.14 4.17
N SER A 123 -7.27 -1.75 2.90
CA SER A 123 -6.09 -1.65 2.02
C SER A 123 -5.27 -0.39 2.29
N GLY A 124 -4.10 -0.29 1.67
CA GLY A 124 -3.24 0.88 1.68
C GLY A 124 -3.88 2.14 1.10
N ASP A 125 -3.22 3.27 1.32
CA ASP A 125 -3.53 4.57 0.74
C ASP A 125 -3.47 4.54 -0.79
N GLU A 126 -2.50 3.85 -1.37
CA GLU A 126 -2.37 3.73 -2.84
C GLU A 126 -3.53 2.96 -3.46
N ALA A 127 -4.05 1.97 -2.73
CA ALA A 127 -5.25 1.22 -3.08
C ALA A 127 -6.56 1.93 -2.68
N GLY A 128 -6.49 3.17 -2.17
CA GLY A 128 -7.65 4.00 -1.86
C GLY A 128 -8.28 3.77 -0.49
N ASN A 129 -7.59 3.14 0.46
CA ASN A 129 -8.09 2.79 1.81
C ASN A 129 -9.41 2.01 1.80
N GLY A 130 -9.63 1.20 0.76
CA GLY A 130 -10.83 0.37 0.60
C GLY A 130 -10.69 -1.00 1.23
N CYS A 131 -11.42 -1.97 0.68
CA CYS A 131 -11.29 -3.36 1.09
C CYS A 131 -9.90 -3.94 0.77
N PRO A 132 -9.36 -4.83 1.63
CA PRO A 132 -8.15 -5.60 1.34
C PRO A 132 -8.26 -6.34 0.00
N HIS A 133 -7.16 -6.40 -0.74
CA HIS A 133 -7.15 -6.94 -2.10
C HIS A 133 -6.08 -8.00 -2.33
N LYS A 134 -6.10 -8.64 -3.50
CA LYS A 134 -5.07 -9.62 -3.86
C LYS A 134 -3.72 -8.92 -4.05
N ALA A 135 -2.64 -9.67 -3.81
CA ALA A 135 -1.26 -9.26 -4.05
C ALA A 135 -1.03 -8.59 -5.41
N GLY A 136 -0.04 -7.69 -5.44
CA GLY A 136 0.24 -6.78 -6.54
C GLY A 136 -0.23 -5.36 -6.27
N THR A 137 0.09 -4.47 -7.20
CA THR A 137 -0.19 -3.02 -7.12
C THR A 137 -0.69 -2.49 -8.48
N CYS A 138 -1.28 -1.30 -8.49
CA CYS A 138 -1.74 -0.64 -9.71
C CYS A 138 -0.64 0.25 -10.31
N LEU A 139 -0.78 0.66 -11.58
CA LEU A 139 0.12 1.66 -12.14
C LEU A 139 -0.09 3.03 -11.46
N VAL A 140 0.92 3.91 -11.48
CA VAL A 140 0.84 5.25 -10.85
C VAL A 140 -0.25 6.15 -11.45
N ASN A 141 -0.71 5.85 -12.66
CA ASN A 141 -1.79 6.56 -13.34
C ASN A 141 -3.14 5.80 -13.27
N GLU A 142 -3.24 4.83 -12.37
CA GLU A 142 -4.43 4.07 -12.09
C GLU A 142 -4.94 4.32 -10.68
N GLU A 143 -6.22 4.01 -10.47
CA GLU A 143 -6.84 3.91 -9.16
C GLU A 143 -7.38 2.49 -8.97
N PHE A 144 -7.25 1.98 -7.77
CA PHE A 144 -7.85 0.71 -7.39
C PHE A 144 -9.31 0.92 -7.00
N SER A 145 -10.21 0.14 -7.58
CA SER A 145 -11.64 0.17 -7.25
C SER A 145 -12.26 -1.19 -7.54
N LEU A 146 -13.16 -1.68 -6.68
CA LEU A 146 -13.90 -2.94 -6.88
C LEU A 146 -13.02 -4.13 -7.32
N GLY A 147 -11.82 -4.28 -6.77
CA GLY A 147 -10.93 -5.40 -7.08
C GLY A 147 -10.06 -5.25 -8.33
N LYS A 148 -10.06 -4.08 -8.98
CA LYS A 148 -9.33 -3.82 -10.23
C LYS A 148 -8.65 -2.46 -10.25
N CYS A 149 -7.59 -2.38 -11.03
CA CYS A 149 -6.94 -1.14 -11.43
C CYS A 149 -7.64 -0.58 -12.67
N TYR A 150 -8.02 0.68 -12.59
CA TYR A 150 -8.59 1.45 -13.68
C TYR A 150 -7.76 2.69 -13.90
N LYS A 151 -7.75 3.22 -15.13
CA LYS A 151 -7.29 4.59 -15.34
C LYS A 151 -8.09 5.54 -14.45
N ARG A 152 -7.41 6.49 -13.81
CA ARG A 152 -8.03 7.42 -12.85
C ARG A 152 -9.16 8.22 -13.49
N CYS A 153 -10.25 8.37 -12.77
CA CYS A 153 -11.38 9.21 -13.16
C CYS A 153 -10.97 10.67 -13.42
N GLU A 154 -10.00 11.19 -12.66
CA GLU A 154 -9.39 12.51 -12.91
C GLU A 154 -8.77 12.61 -14.31
N ASP A 155 -8.03 11.58 -14.75
CA ASP A 155 -7.40 11.57 -16.07
C ASP A 155 -8.42 11.32 -17.21
N LEU A 156 -9.45 10.50 -16.96
CA LEU A 156 -10.48 10.17 -17.94
C LEU A 156 -11.45 11.33 -18.20
N THR A 157 -11.67 12.18 -17.21
CA THR A 157 -12.66 13.27 -17.27
C THR A 157 -12.02 14.66 -17.31
N VAL A 158 -10.69 14.73 -17.44
CA VAL A 158 -9.92 15.98 -17.43
C VAL A 158 -10.25 16.80 -16.17
N GLY A 159 -10.28 16.12 -15.03
CA GLY A 159 -10.55 16.68 -13.71
C GLY A 159 -12.01 17.01 -13.39
N GLN A 160 -12.96 16.84 -14.33
CA GLN A 160 -14.36 17.23 -14.09
C GLN A 160 -15.09 16.29 -13.11
N TYR A 161 -14.73 15.01 -13.09
CA TYR A 161 -15.35 13.99 -12.24
C TYR A 161 -14.22 13.12 -11.66
N PRO A 162 -13.49 13.57 -10.63
CA PRO A 162 -12.25 12.95 -10.19
C PRO A 162 -12.42 11.66 -9.37
N HIS A 163 -13.64 11.28 -8.99
CA HIS A 163 -13.88 10.17 -8.06
C HIS A 163 -14.61 9.01 -8.73
N ARG A 164 -14.07 7.80 -8.62
CA ARG A 164 -14.72 6.60 -9.17
C ARG A 164 -15.80 6.06 -8.26
N THR A 165 -16.96 5.73 -8.84
CA THR A 165 -18.05 5.03 -8.13
C THR A 165 -18.34 3.64 -8.69
N SER A 166 -18.03 3.40 -9.97
CA SER A 166 -18.10 2.08 -10.60
C SER A 166 -17.02 1.91 -11.67
N ALA A 167 -17.02 0.79 -12.40
CA ALA A 167 -16.10 0.54 -13.51
C ALA A 167 -16.25 1.56 -14.66
N ASP A 168 -17.45 2.10 -14.84
CA ASP A 168 -17.88 2.95 -15.96
C ASP A 168 -18.42 4.32 -15.52
N THR A 169 -18.42 4.61 -14.22
CA THR A 169 -18.96 5.86 -13.66
C THR A 169 -17.92 6.59 -12.82
N CYS A 170 -17.74 7.87 -13.15
CA CYS A 170 -16.99 8.83 -12.36
C CYS A 170 -17.95 9.86 -11.75
N CYS A 171 -17.54 10.51 -10.67
CA CYS A 171 -18.33 11.44 -9.88
C CYS A 171 -17.52 12.68 -9.47
N LYS A 172 -18.22 13.81 -9.30
CA LYS A 172 -17.65 15.07 -8.83
C LYS A 172 -17.21 15.04 -7.37
N THR A 173 -17.88 14.23 -6.55
CA THR A 173 -17.66 14.20 -5.11
C THR A 173 -17.41 12.77 -4.62
N LYS A 174 -16.82 12.63 -3.43
CA LYS A 174 -16.61 11.33 -2.78
C LYS A 174 -17.88 10.82 -2.07
N ASN A 175 -18.88 11.70 -1.90
CA ASN A 175 -20.11 11.37 -1.20
C ASN A 175 -20.98 10.49 -2.09
N PHE A 176 -21.08 9.21 -1.74
CA PHE A 176 -21.85 8.24 -2.52
C PHE A 176 -23.29 8.70 -2.81
N LEU A 177 -23.97 9.33 -1.85
CA LEU A 177 -25.34 9.83 -2.02
C LEU A 177 -25.44 10.97 -3.04
N GLU A 178 -24.42 11.85 -3.13
CA GLU A 178 -24.41 12.94 -4.10
C GLU A 178 -24.16 12.42 -5.53
N CYS A 179 -23.47 11.29 -5.65
CA CYS A 179 -23.21 10.63 -6.94
C CYS A 179 -24.44 9.92 -7.53
N ILE A 180 -25.52 9.76 -6.76
CA ILE A 180 -26.80 9.29 -7.28
C ILE A 180 -27.44 10.36 -8.18
N ASP A 181 -27.11 11.64 -7.97
CA ASP A 181 -27.54 12.73 -8.84
C ASP A 181 -26.82 12.63 -10.21
N PRO A 182 -27.56 12.51 -11.32
CA PRO A 182 -26.98 12.50 -12.66
C PRO A 182 -26.15 13.74 -13.01
N SER A 183 -26.37 14.87 -12.34
CA SER A 183 -25.56 16.09 -12.55
C SER A 183 -24.16 16.01 -11.93
N ASN A 184 -23.98 15.12 -10.97
CA ASN A 184 -22.71 14.87 -10.27
C ASN A 184 -21.99 13.62 -10.77
N SER A 185 -22.64 12.77 -11.56
CA SER A 185 -22.05 11.58 -12.15
C SER A 185 -21.83 11.74 -13.65
N HIS A 186 -20.85 11.00 -14.17
CA HIS A 186 -20.58 10.88 -15.59
C HIS A 186 -20.34 9.41 -15.92
N PHE A 187 -21.26 8.86 -16.71
CA PHE A 187 -21.25 7.48 -17.13
C PHE A 187 -20.70 7.35 -18.55
N SER A 188 -19.73 6.47 -18.75
CA SER A 188 -19.23 6.10 -20.07
C SER A 188 -18.62 4.72 -20.04
N PHE A 189 -19.04 3.84 -20.97
CA PHE A 189 -18.40 2.54 -21.15
C PHE A 189 -16.89 2.64 -21.42
N GLY A 190 -16.43 3.78 -21.95
CA GLY A 190 -15.01 4.06 -22.18
C GLY A 190 -14.18 4.23 -20.90
N PHE A 191 -14.81 4.30 -19.71
CA PHE A 191 -14.11 4.44 -18.44
C PHE A 191 -13.66 3.11 -17.82
N ASN A 192 -14.14 1.98 -18.34
CA ASN A 192 -13.74 0.64 -17.94
C ASN A 192 -12.44 0.22 -18.65
N VAL A 193 -11.37 0.98 -18.41
CA VAL A 193 -10.06 0.83 -19.04
C VAL A 193 -8.94 0.96 -18.01
N GLY A 194 -7.78 0.39 -18.34
CA GLY A 194 -6.56 0.56 -17.55
C GLY A 194 -5.74 1.75 -18.06
N GLY A 195 -4.77 2.19 -17.25
CA GLY A 195 -3.85 3.29 -17.54
C GLY A 195 -2.65 2.88 -18.38
N GLY A 196 -2.42 1.57 -18.57
CA GLY A 196 -1.24 1.02 -19.24
C GLY A 196 -1.39 0.73 -20.73
N LYS A 197 -0.48 -0.11 -21.25
CA LYS A 197 -0.45 -0.57 -22.66
C LYS A 197 -0.69 -2.07 -22.74
N GLY A 198 -1.12 -2.55 -23.90
CA GLY A 198 -1.32 -3.99 -24.13
C GLY A 198 -2.37 -4.59 -23.20
N ALA A 199 -2.01 -5.59 -22.40
CA ALA A 199 -2.93 -6.18 -21.43
C ALA A 199 -3.37 -5.18 -20.34
N GLU A 200 -2.51 -4.21 -20.00
CA GLU A 200 -2.77 -3.19 -18.98
C GLU A 200 -3.61 -2.01 -19.52
N SER A 201 -4.01 -2.02 -20.80
CA SER A 201 -4.94 -1.01 -21.33
C SER A 201 -6.40 -1.31 -20.99
N LYS A 202 -6.70 -2.54 -20.53
CA LYS A 202 -8.02 -2.95 -20.03
C LYS A 202 -7.98 -2.96 -18.52
N SER A 203 -9.13 -2.78 -17.85
CA SER A 203 -9.18 -2.93 -16.40
C SER A 203 -8.67 -4.32 -15.97
N HIS A 204 -7.71 -4.34 -15.06
CA HIS A 204 -6.99 -5.55 -14.66
C HIS A 204 -6.89 -5.67 -13.15
N SER A 205 -6.55 -6.85 -12.64
CA SER A 205 -6.21 -7.00 -11.22
C SER A 205 -4.86 -6.35 -10.92
N PRO A 206 -4.56 -6.05 -9.64
CA PRO A 206 -3.24 -5.56 -9.23
C PRO A 206 -2.13 -6.46 -9.81
N ASN A 207 -1.09 -5.82 -10.33
CA ASN A 207 -0.06 -6.53 -11.09
C ASN A 207 1.08 -6.94 -10.16
N THR A 208 1.25 -8.24 -10.00
CA THR A 208 2.30 -8.81 -9.13
C THR A 208 3.70 -8.64 -9.71
N LYS A 209 3.86 -8.21 -10.97
CA LYS A 209 5.18 -7.95 -11.55
C LYS A 209 5.85 -6.68 -11.01
N TYR A 210 5.07 -5.84 -10.33
CA TYR A 210 5.55 -4.60 -9.70
C TYR A 210 5.69 -4.75 -8.18
N THR A 211 5.44 -5.93 -7.63
CA THR A 211 5.71 -6.27 -6.23
C THR A 211 6.58 -7.53 -6.22
N GLU A 212 7.04 -7.98 -5.06
CA GLU A 212 7.73 -9.26 -5.02
C GLU A 212 6.84 -10.43 -5.45
N LEU A 213 7.43 -11.34 -6.23
CA LEU A 213 6.82 -12.60 -6.58
C LEU A 213 7.05 -13.58 -5.42
N GLY A 214 5.97 -14.01 -4.76
CA GLY A 214 6.07 -14.99 -3.68
C GLY A 214 6.74 -16.28 -4.14
N HIS A 215 7.77 -16.70 -3.41
CA HIS A 215 8.42 -18.00 -3.55
C HIS A 215 7.50 -19.17 -3.18
#